data_AF-A0A0L6ZDF6-F1
#
_entry.id   AF-A0A0L6ZDF6-F1
#
_cell.length_a   1.000
_cell.length_b   1.000
_cell.length_c   1.000
_cell.angle_alpha   90.00
_cell.angle_beta   90.00
_cell.angle_gamma   90.00
#
_symmetry.space_group_name_H-M   'P 1'
#
loop_
_entity.id
_entity.type
_entity.pdbx_description
1 polymer ?
#
loop_
_entity_poly.entity_id
_entity_poly.type
_entity_poly.pdbx_seq_one_letter_code
_entity_poly.pdbx_strand_id
1 'polypeptide(L)'
;MINVTYFTAVILISLRLFAFTFVVPVFFPKGTPEILKVIFTLIFAFILMPGIDYSFVSAIDNDYKLIYFCFNEIITGLVLGFMASICFHCIRFAGSILDMQVGFGMLSMFDPTSNSNITLIERILYWFSMIIFFIVDGHHLLIKTLVESFNIVHIGKFILSQKGAMQVIEVFIKYFELGLRIAIPIIIIIIITDLTMGLVAKTVPQLNVMILGLPVKILLGLTVVSLSLPIIYNILSIAFDGIPSSIREFYKFIPLIIIFASDDKTEDATPHKLSEAKKKGQVPKSKEVNSALTLLASTIIIITLGEYIANSLKSDIIEFLGNGLNLQLSMDTLQGIIVQVTIRCALSILPVVVPIMIIGIAANVIQTGYINSTEALKPNFSKINPISGFKKIFSMRSLVDLVKNLAVVIVVGTVGYNFLKSNFKKILSIGNLVLPEIANTFLKLAIDIFFRVTIIMIAIAIIDFVYQRYQFGKDMRMTKQEIKEEFKQMEGDPQIKGKIRQKQREMASRRMMQQVPDASVVITNPTHIAVALKYESGKTNAPILVAKGTGYVAIKIKQVAKDNGVTIIENKPLARLIYDKVELDSEIPQEMYQAVAEILALVLKLKKPK
;
A
#
# COMPACT_ATOMS: atom_id res chain seq x y z
N MET A 1 58.87 -55.98 9.89
CA MET A 1 59.04 -54.61 10.41
C MET A 1 57.75 -53.85 10.10
N ILE A 2 57.28 -52.97 11.00
CA ILE A 2 56.09 -52.14 10.71
C ILE A 2 56.50 -51.07 9.70
N ASN A 3 55.76 -50.94 8.59
CA ASN A 3 56.00 -49.87 7.63
C ASN A 3 55.36 -48.57 8.15
N VAL A 4 56.19 -47.69 8.73
CA VAL A 4 55.75 -46.45 9.37
C VAL A 4 55.10 -45.50 8.36
N THR A 5 55.65 -45.36 7.14
CA THR A 5 55.07 -44.44 6.14
C THR A 5 53.70 -44.92 5.65
N TYR A 6 53.48 -46.23 5.56
CA TYR A 6 52.17 -46.81 5.24
C TYR A 6 51.14 -46.51 6.35
N PHE A 7 51.50 -46.68 7.63
CA PHE A 7 50.59 -46.40 8.73
C PHE A 7 50.26 -44.89 8.85
N THR A 8 51.26 -44.02 8.69
CA THR A 8 51.06 -42.56 8.65
C THR A 8 50.20 -42.13 7.47
N ALA A 9 50.33 -42.77 6.30
CA ALA A 9 49.48 -42.52 5.13
C ALA A 9 48.00 -42.86 5.43
N VAL A 10 47.72 -44.02 6.03
CA VAL A 10 46.35 -44.42 6.42
C VAL A 10 45.75 -43.43 7.43
N ILE A 11 46.53 -42.93 8.40
CA ILE A 11 46.08 -41.89 9.33
C ILE A 11 45.72 -40.60 8.58
N LEU A 12 46.60 -40.09 7.71
CA LEU A 12 46.38 -38.86 6.95
C LEU A 12 45.15 -38.95 6.04
N ILE A 13 44.97 -40.08 5.34
CA ILE A 13 43.77 -40.39 4.55
C ILE A 13 42.52 -40.39 5.44
N SER A 14 42.57 -41.03 6.61
CA SER A 14 41.43 -41.09 7.54
C SER A 14 41.00 -39.71 8.05
N LEU A 15 41.93 -38.77 8.23
CA LEU A 15 41.62 -37.38 8.62
C LEU A 15 40.82 -36.64 7.54
N ARG A 16 41.20 -36.77 6.26
CA ARG A 16 40.44 -36.19 5.14
C ARG A 16 39.03 -36.79 5.04
N LEU A 17 38.91 -38.12 5.17
CA LEU A 17 37.63 -38.84 5.12
C LEU A 17 36.71 -38.48 6.30
N PHE A 18 37.27 -38.36 7.51
CA PHE A 18 36.53 -37.97 8.72
C PHE A 18 36.05 -36.52 8.63
N ALA A 19 36.92 -35.59 8.25
CA ALA A 19 36.54 -34.19 8.04
C ALA A 19 35.43 -34.02 6.98
N PHE A 20 35.48 -34.77 5.88
CA PHE A 20 34.43 -34.77 4.87
C PHE A 20 33.09 -35.33 5.39
N THR A 21 33.12 -36.53 5.98
CA THR A 21 31.89 -37.21 6.47
C THR A 21 31.29 -36.57 7.73
N PHE A 22 32.04 -35.74 8.45
CA PHE A 22 31.52 -34.90 9.54
C PHE A 22 30.67 -33.74 9.01
N VAL A 23 31.05 -33.12 7.87
CA VAL A 23 30.35 -31.97 7.29
C VAL A 23 29.17 -32.38 6.39
N VAL A 24 29.20 -33.57 5.78
CA VAL A 24 28.10 -34.11 4.96
C VAL A 24 27.16 -34.97 5.83
N PRO A 25 26.00 -34.45 6.29
CA PRO A 25 25.14 -35.13 7.27
C PRO A 25 24.46 -36.41 6.73
N VAL A 26 24.56 -36.66 5.42
CA VAL A 26 23.92 -37.78 4.73
C VAL A 26 24.54 -39.13 5.11
N PHE A 27 25.86 -39.17 5.31
CA PHE A 27 26.56 -40.41 5.68
C PHE A 27 26.32 -40.79 7.15
N PHE A 28 26.14 -39.80 8.02
CA PHE A 28 26.00 -40.00 9.47
C PHE A 28 24.88 -39.13 10.06
N PRO A 29 23.61 -39.58 10.00
CA PRO A 29 22.49 -38.92 10.66
C PRO A 29 22.75 -38.65 12.15
N LYS A 30 22.19 -37.56 12.70
CA LYS A 30 22.30 -37.32 14.15
C LYS A 30 21.68 -38.48 14.94
N GLY A 31 22.38 -38.90 15.99
CA GLY A 31 22.12 -40.15 16.72
C GLY A 31 23.13 -41.26 16.43
N THR A 32 23.89 -41.17 15.33
CA THR A 32 25.04 -42.07 15.08
C THR A 32 26.15 -41.85 16.12
N PRO A 33 26.60 -42.89 16.86
CA PRO A 33 27.68 -42.77 17.85
C PRO A 33 29.00 -42.33 17.22
N GLU A 34 29.73 -41.43 17.87
CA GLU A 34 30.97 -40.85 17.33
C GLU A 34 32.05 -41.91 17.08
N ILE A 35 32.15 -42.90 17.97
CA ILE A 35 33.04 -44.07 17.85
C ILE A 35 32.82 -44.81 16.52
N LEU A 36 31.56 -44.97 16.09
CA LEU A 36 31.22 -45.64 14.82
C LEU A 36 31.72 -44.83 13.62
N LYS A 37 31.65 -43.50 13.67
CA LYS A 37 32.16 -42.62 12.60
C LYS A 37 33.67 -42.77 12.42
N VAL A 38 34.40 -42.68 13.53
CA VAL A 38 35.86 -42.83 13.55
C VAL A 38 36.27 -44.20 12.98
N ILE A 39 35.71 -45.30 13.52
CA ILE A 39 36.01 -46.66 13.07
C ILE A 39 35.69 -46.85 11.58
N PHE A 40 34.53 -46.39 11.11
CA PHE A 40 34.15 -46.48 9.70
C PHE A 40 35.15 -45.74 8.79
N THR A 41 35.51 -44.50 9.13
CA THR A 41 36.44 -43.69 8.32
C THR A 41 37.86 -44.26 8.30
N LEU A 42 38.30 -44.92 9.37
CA LEU A 42 39.61 -45.59 9.44
C LEU A 42 39.63 -46.89 8.62
N ILE A 43 38.56 -47.70 8.68
CA ILE A 43 38.39 -48.88 7.81
C ILE A 43 38.35 -48.45 6.34
N PHE A 44 37.63 -47.37 6.02
CA PHE A 44 37.53 -46.86 4.66
C PHE A 44 38.86 -46.30 4.15
N ALA A 45 39.65 -45.64 5.00
CA ALA A 45 41.02 -45.22 4.67
C ALA A 45 41.91 -46.40 4.30
N PHE A 46 41.86 -47.50 5.06
CA PHE A 46 42.62 -48.72 4.79
C PHE A 46 42.21 -49.39 3.47
N ILE A 47 40.91 -49.38 3.13
CA ILE A 47 40.39 -49.91 1.86
C ILE A 47 40.85 -49.08 0.65
N LEU A 48 40.91 -47.75 0.78
CA LEU A 48 41.35 -46.85 -0.30
C LEU A 48 42.87 -46.79 -0.49
N MET A 49 43.64 -47.16 0.53
CA MET A 49 45.12 -47.09 0.56
C MET A 49 45.83 -47.67 -0.67
N PRO A 50 45.44 -48.82 -1.27
CA PRO A 50 46.14 -49.37 -2.45
C PRO A 50 46.02 -48.52 -3.73
N GLY A 51 45.09 -47.56 -3.77
CA GLY A 51 44.85 -46.70 -4.94
C GLY A 51 45.42 -45.28 -4.82
N ILE A 52 46.17 -44.96 -3.76
CA ILE A 52 46.63 -43.59 -3.46
C ILE A 52 48.16 -43.54 -3.40
N ASP A 53 48.75 -42.55 -4.08
CA ASP A 53 50.19 -42.27 -4.00
C ASP A 53 50.54 -41.61 -2.65
N TYR A 54 51.37 -42.32 -1.87
CA TYR A 54 51.83 -41.92 -0.54
C TYR A 54 53.34 -41.63 -0.49
N SER A 55 54.02 -41.49 -1.65
CA SER A 55 55.44 -41.14 -1.73
C SER A 55 55.79 -39.89 -0.92
N PHE A 56 54.93 -38.88 -0.94
CA PHE A 56 55.06 -37.63 -0.16
C PHE A 56 55.14 -37.84 1.36
N VAL A 57 54.64 -38.96 1.91
CA VAL A 57 54.67 -39.26 3.35
C VAL A 57 56.08 -39.59 3.85
N SER A 58 56.99 -40.05 2.97
CA SER A 58 58.41 -40.24 3.32
C SER A 58 59.22 -38.94 3.45
N ALA A 59 58.63 -37.77 3.15
CA ALA A 59 59.26 -36.46 3.36
C ALA A 59 59.00 -35.85 4.76
N ILE A 60 58.30 -36.59 5.64
CA ILE A 60 58.03 -36.22 7.03
C ILE A 60 59.22 -36.65 7.89
N ASP A 61 60.06 -35.69 8.27
CA ASP A 61 61.27 -35.83 9.09
C ASP A 61 61.18 -35.12 10.46
N ASN A 62 60.06 -34.43 10.72
CA ASN A 62 59.88 -33.54 11.86
C ASN A 62 58.38 -33.44 12.21
N ASP A 63 58.06 -33.43 13.51
CA ASP A 63 56.69 -33.29 14.04
C ASP A 63 55.95 -32.07 13.46
N TYR A 64 56.66 -30.97 13.19
CA TYR A 64 56.08 -29.79 12.54
C TYR A 64 55.53 -30.09 11.14
N LYS A 65 56.23 -30.91 10.34
CA LYS A 65 55.72 -31.35 9.02
C LYS A 65 54.54 -32.32 9.17
N LEU A 66 54.57 -33.20 10.17
CA LEU A 66 53.45 -34.10 10.45
C LEU A 66 52.17 -33.32 10.81
N ILE A 67 52.28 -32.33 11.71
CA ILE A 67 51.19 -31.43 12.08
C ILE A 67 50.68 -30.65 10.85
N TYR A 68 51.58 -30.11 10.02
CA TYR A 68 51.22 -29.41 8.78
C TYR A 68 50.47 -30.32 7.79
N PHE A 69 50.90 -31.58 7.63
CA PHE A 69 50.21 -32.55 6.76
C PHE A 69 48.82 -32.88 7.31
N CYS A 70 48.69 -33.19 8.61
CA CYS A 70 47.40 -33.42 9.26
C CYS A 70 46.43 -32.23 9.08
N PHE A 71 46.92 -31.00 9.24
CA PHE A 71 46.14 -29.77 9.05
C PHE A 71 45.64 -29.61 7.61
N ASN A 72 46.50 -29.88 6.61
CA ASN A 72 46.13 -29.81 5.20
C ASN A 72 45.09 -30.86 4.80
N GLU A 73 45.17 -32.08 5.33
CA GLU A 73 44.19 -33.15 5.10
C GLU A 73 42.82 -32.83 5.73
N ILE A 74 42.81 -32.29 6.95
CA ILE A 74 41.57 -31.85 7.63
C ILE A 74 40.91 -30.71 6.84
N ILE A 75 41.66 -29.67 6.47
CA ILE A 75 41.13 -28.55 5.65
C ILE A 75 40.57 -29.06 4.32
N THR A 76 41.27 -29.98 3.67
CA THR A 76 40.81 -30.59 2.41
C THR A 76 39.46 -31.28 2.59
N GLY A 77 39.32 -32.13 3.62
CA GLY A 77 38.06 -32.82 3.91
C GLY A 77 36.93 -31.86 4.24
N LEU A 78 37.19 -30.82 5.05
CA LEU A 78 36.19 -29.80 5.40
C LEU A 78 35.71 -29.02 4.17
N VAL A 79 36.62 -28.59 3.28
CA VAL A 79 36.26 -27.83 2.07
C VAL A 79 35.43 -28.67 1.11
N LEU A 80 35.87 -29.91 0.83
CA LEU A 80 35.12 -30.84 -0.04
C LEU A 80 33.76 -31.20 0.58
N GLY A 81 33.69 -31.38 1.90
CA GLY A 81 32.46 -31.68 2.62
C GLY A 81 31.47 -30.51 2.60
N PHE A 82 31.98 -29.28 2.72
CA PHE A 82 31.17 -28.06 2.60
C PHE A 82 30.61 -27.87 1.19
N MET A 83 31.42 -28.09 0.16
CA MET A 83 30.97 -28.04 -1.24
C MET A 83 29.88 -29.09 -1.52
N ALA A 84 30.00 -30.29 -0.94
CA ALA A 84 28.97 -31.32 -1.02
C ALA A 84 27.70 -30.99 -0.21
N SER A 85 27.83 -30.42 1.00
CA SER A 85 26.67 -30.09 1.84
C SER A 85 25.87 -28.88 1.36
N ILE A 86 26.53 -27.93 0.66
CA ILE A 86 25.92 -26.72 0.10
C ILE A 86 24.66 -27.01 -0.73
N CYS A 87 24.63 -28.10 -1.51
CA CYS A 87 23.45 -28.45 -2.32
C CYS A 87 22.22 -28.78 -1.47
N PHE A 88 22.38 -29.35 -0.28
CA PHE A 88 21.27 -29.57 0.67
C PHE A 88 20.88 -28.27 1.39
N HIS A 89 21.86 -27.44 1.73
CA HIS A 89 21.62 -26.15 2.37
C HIS A 89 20.86 -25.17 1.46
N CYS A 90 21.09 -25.16 0.14
CA CYS A 90 20.36 -24.26 -0.75
C CYS A 90 18.89 -24.66 -0.93
N ILE A 91 18.55 -25.95 -0.81
CA ILE A 91 17.18 -26.45 -0.86
C ILE A 91 16.42 -26.07 0.42
N ARG A 92 17.10 -26.15 1.57
CA ARG A 92 16.57 -25.65 2.85
C ARG A 92 16.35 -24.13 2.82
N PHE A 93 17.31 -23.39 2.28
CA PHE A 93 17.20 -21.95 2.05
C PHE A 93 16.05 -21.59 1.10
N ALA A 94 15.86 -22.36 0.01
CA ALA A 94 14.70 -22.20 -0.86
C ALA A 94 13.40 -22.37 -0.05
N GLY A 95 13.27 -23.48 0.69
CA GLY A 95 12.11 -23.76 1.54
C GLY A 95 11.85 -22.69 2.58
N SER A 96 12.87 -22.14 3.25
CA SER A 96 12.66 -21.10 4.26
C SER A 96 12.27 -19.74 3.68
N ILE A 97 12.72 -19.37 2.47
CA ILE A 97 12.16 -18.21 1.76
C ILE A 97 10.69 -18.46 1.39
N LEU A 98 10.34 -19.68 0.96
CA LEU A 98 8.95 -20.04 0.65
C LEU A 98 8.09 -19.94 1.90
N ASP A 99 8.49 -20.54 3.02
CA ASP A 99 7.77 -20.44 4.29
C ASP A 99 7.62 -18.98 4.76
N MET A 100 8.65 -18.14 4.58
CA MET A 100 8.59 -16.70 4.88
C MET A 100 7.55 -15.95 4.04
N GLN A 101 7.42 -16.29 2.75
CA GLN A 101 6.47 -15.60 1.84
C GLN A 101 5.05 -16.18 1.91
N VAL A 102 4.91 -17.50 2.05
CA VAL A 102 3.63 -18.21 2.23
C VAL A 102 2.99 -17.86 3.58
N GLY A 103 3.80 -17.56 4.60
CA GLY A 103 3.38 -17.20 5.96
C GLY A 103 3.61 -18.29 7.01
N PHE A 104 4.11 -19.45 6.60
CA PHE A 104 4.53 -20.54 7.51
C PHE A 104 5.76 -20.20 8.36
N GLY A 105 6.48 -19.12 8.07
CA GLY A 105 7.59 -18.64 8.92
C GLY A 105 7.20 -18.34 10.37
N MET A 106 5.90 -18.13 10.66
CA MET A 106 5.38 -17.98 12.02
C MET A 106 5.22 -19.32 12.79
N LEU A 107 5.40 -20.46 12.11
CA LEU A 107 5.21 -21.82 12.62
C LEU A 107 6.54 -22.61 12.64
N SER A 108 7.63 -21.95 13.05
CA SER A 108 8.94 -22.58 13.15
C SER A 108 8.97 -23.67 14.22
N MET A 109 9.40 -24.89 13.85
CA MET A 109 9.56 -26.03 14.75
C MET A 109 11.04 -26.28 15.04
N PHE A 110 11.41 -26.55 16.29
CA PHE A 110 12.79 -26.98 16.60
C PHE A 110 13.09 -28.35 15.97
N ASP A 111 14.16 -28.45 15.18
CA ASP A 111 14.63 -29.71 14.63
C ASP A 111 15.91 -30.18 15.36
N PRO A 112 15.87 -31.31 16.09
CA PRO A 112 17.05 -31.84 16.76
C PRO A 112 18.15 -32.26 15.77
N THR A 113 17.82 -32.60 14.53
CA THR A 113 18.80 -32.96 13.48
C THR A 113 19.64 -31.77 13.02
N SER A 114 19.16 -30.53 13.16
CA SER A 114 19.94 -29.32 12.87
C SER A 114 20.39 -28.54 14.11
N ASN A 115 19.76 -28.72 15.27
CA ASN A 115 19.82 -27.79 16.43
C ASN A 115 19.32 -26.37 16.07
N SER A 116 18.42 -26.24 15.09
CA SER A 116 17.84 -24.96 14.67
C SER A 116 16.32 -25.03 14.65
N ASN A 117 15.68 -23.88 14.80
CA ASN A 117 14.28 -23.75 14.39
C ASN A 117 14.23 -23.84 12.86
N ILE A 118 13.40 -24.76 12.36
CA ILE A 118 13.19 -25.08 10.95
C ILE A 118 11.74 -24.76 10.58
N THR A 119 11.53 -24.37 9.34
CA THR A 119 10.21 -24.04 8.79
C THR A 119 9.57 -25.24 8.05
N LEU A 120 8.26 -25.23 7.81
CA LEU A 120 7.52 -26.45 7.44
C LEU A 120 7.89 -26.97 6.03
N ILE A 121 7.90 -26.07 5.04
CA ILE A 121 8.28 -26.38 3.65
C ILE A 121 9.79 -26.63 3.58
N GLU A 122 10.63 -25.93 4.35
CA GLU A 122 12.06 -26.25 4.53
C GLU A 122 12.27 -27.73 4.89
N ARG A 123 11.57 -28.25 5.91
CA ARG A 123 11.74 -29.65 6.33
C ARG A 123 11.24 -30.65 5.28
N ILE A 124 10.11 -30.35 4.64
CA ILE A 124 9.53 -31.21 3.59
C ILE A 124 10.45 -31.28 2.36
N LEU A 125 10.98 -30.14 1.89
CA LEU A 125 11.90 -30.10 0.76
C LEU A 125 13.25 -30.74 1.08
N TYR A 126 13.73 -30.65 2.33
CA TYR A 126 14.93 -31.36 2.78
C TYR A 126 14.74 -32.88 2.79
N TRP A 127 13.61 -33.41 3.28
CA TRP A 127 13.31 -34.84 3.19
C TRP A 127 13.15 -35.31 1.74
N PHE A 128 12.50 -34.51 0.89
CA PHE A 128 12.36 -34.81 -0.54
C PHE A 128 13.72 -34.88 -1.27
N SER A 129 14.64 -33.96 -0.96
CA SER A 129 15.98 -33.96 -1.58
C SER A 129 16.86 -35.10 -1.06
N MET A 130 16.76 -35.47 0.22
CA MET A 130 17.42 -36.66 0.77
C MET A 130 16.95 -37.94 0.06
N ILE A 131 15.65 -38.08 -0.22
CA ILE A 131 15.10 -39.22 -0.97
C ILE A 131 15.66 -39.26 -2.40
N ILE A 132 15.65 -38.13 -3.12
CA ILE A 132 16.17 -38.05 -4.49
C ILE A 132 17.68 -38.33 -4.54
N PHE A 133 18.46 -37.86 -3.55
CA PHE A 133 19.89 -38.12 -3.48
C PHE A 133 20.24 -39.61 -3.40
N PHE A 134 19.44 -40.43 -2.71
CA PHE A 134 19.61 -41.88 -2.71
C PHE A 134 19.12 -42.53 -4.01
N ILE A 135 18.04 -42.04 -4.63
CA ILE A 135 17.52 -42.54 -5.91
C ILE A 135 18.52 -42.32 -7.07
N VAL A 136 19.26 -41.22 -7.06
CA VAL A 136 20.26 -40.86 -8.10
C VAL A 136 21.68 -41.34 -7.72
N ASP A 137 21.80 -42.29 -6.80
CA ASP A 137 23.09 -42.86 -6.35
C ASP A 137 24.14 -41.83 -5.89
N GLY A 138 23.68 -40.66 -5.42
CA GLY A 138 24.53 -39.51 -5.07
C GLY A 138 25.56 -39.81 -3.98
N HIS A 139 25.31 -40.82 -3.15
CA HIS A 139 26.24 -41.31 -2.13
C HIS A 139 27.46 -42.02 -2.75
N HIS A 140 27.26 -42.89 -3.75
CA HIS A 140 28.34 -43.46 -4.57
C HIS A 140 29.09 -42.35 -5.33
N LEU A 141 28.37 -41.34 -5.81
CA LEU A 141 28.91 -40.21 -6.56
C LEU A 141 29.82 -39.30 -5.71
N LEU A 142 29.43 -39.02 -4.46
CA LEU A 142 30.27 -38.34 -3.47
C LEU A 142 31.51 -39.17 -3.11
N ILE A 143 31.36 -40.47 -2.85
CA ILE A 143 32.47 -41.37 -2.56
C ILE A 143 33.49 -41.36 -3.71
N LYS A 144 33.03 -41.50 -4.96
CA LYS A 144 33.91 -41.45 -6.14
C LYS A 144 34.68 -40.13 -6.22
N THR A 145 34.00 -39.00 -5.98
CA THR A 145 34.64 -37.68 -6.06
C THR A 145 35.65 -37.45 -4.91
N LEU A 146 35.37 -38.01 -3.73
CA LEU A 146 36.30 -38.01 -2.59
C LEU A 146 37.56 -38.84 -2.88
N VAL A 147 37.43 -39.97 -3.59
CA VAL A 147 38.57 -40.76 -4.09
C VAL A 147 39.35 -40.00 -5.17
N GLU A 148 38.66 -39.39 -6.15
CA GLU A 148 39.30 -38.52 -7.16
C GLU A 148 40.11 -37.38 -6.51
N SER A 149 39.70 -36.88 -5.33
CA SER A 149 40.42 -35.82 -4.61
C SER A 149 41.86 -36.18 -4.23
N PHE A 150 42.17 -37.45 -3.96
CA PHE A 150 43.53 -37.88 -3.61
C PHE A 150 44.46 -37.91 -4.82
N ASN A 151 43.91 -38.10 -6.02
CA ASN A 151 44.65 -38.09 -7.29
C ASN A 151 44.88 -36.65 -7.80
N ILE A 152 43.94 -35.73 -7.54
CA ILE A 152 44.08 -34.30 -7.88
C ILE A 152 44.93 -33.56 -6.84
N VAL A 153 44.80 -33.93 -5.57
CA VAL A 153 45.55 -33.35 -4.44
C VAL A 153 46.15 -34.46 -3.58
N HIS A 154 47.40 -34.78 -3.93
CA HIS A 154 48.26 -35.70 -3.18
C HIS A 154 48.36 -35.32 -1.69
N ILE A 155 48.60 -36.34 -0.86
CA ILE A 155 48.65 -36.24 0.61
C ILE A 155 49.60 -35.11 1.06
N GLY A 156 49.11 -34.26 1.97
CA GLY A 156 49.90 -33.21 2.63
C GLY A 156 50.04 -31.91 1.85
N LYS A 157 49.56 -31.81 0.61
CA LYS A 157 49.59 -30.55 -0.17
C LYS A 157 48.42 -29.62 0.23
N PHE A 158 48.69 -28.34 0.40
CA PHE A 158 47.68 -27.33 0.75
C PHE A 158 46.82 -26.94 -0.46
N ILE A 159 45.50 -27.06 -0.34
CA ILE A 159 44.54 -26.78 -1.43
C ILE A 159 44.26 -25.29 -1.63
N LEU A 160 44.31 -24.49 -0.56
CA LEU A 160 43.61 -23.21 -0.46
C LEU A 160 44.37 -22.04 -1.14
N SER A 161 44.66 -22.23 -2.42
CA SER A 161 45.05 -21.16 -3.34
C SER A 161 43.93 -20.12 -3.47
N GLN A 162 44.30 -18.88 -3.81
CA GLN A 162 43.34 -17.78 -4.05
C GLN A 162 42.27 -18.15 -5.09
N LYS A 163 42.65 -18.91 -6.12
CA LYS A 163 41.71 -19.45 -7.12
C LYS A 163 40.75 -20.44 -6.49
N GLY A 164 41.25 -21.44 -5.75
CA GLY A 164 40.41 -22.38 -5.00
C GLY A 164 39.41 -21.71 -4.06
N ALA A 165 39.79 -20.62 -3.39
CA ALA A 165 38.87 -19.86 -2.53
C ALA A 165 37.74 -19.15 -3.32
N MET A 166 38.06 -18.51 -4.45
CA MET A 166 37.06 -17.92 -5.36
C MET A 166 36.08 -18.98 -5.88
N GLN A 167 36.63 -20.13 -6.26
CA GLN A 167 35.91 -21.33 -6.69
C GLN A 167 34.92 -21.85 -5.62
N VAL A 168 35.27 -21.83 -4.31
CA VAL A 168 34.31 -22.17 -3.23
C VAL A 168 33.14 -21.20 -3.18
N ILE A 169 33.41 -19.90 -3.34
CA ILE A 169 32.37 -18.86 -3.39
C ILE A 169 31.49 -19.07 -4.64
N GLU A 170 32.08 -19.51 -5.75
CA GLU A 170 31.35 -19.84 -6.97
C GLU A 170 30.45 -21.08 -6.81
N VAL A 171 30.85 -22.13 -6.07
CA VAL A 171 29.92 -23.21 -5.65
C VAL A 171 28.82 -22.68 -4.75
N PHE A 172 29.19 -21.89 -3.73
CA PHE A 172 28.21 -21.34 -2.80
C PHE A 172 27.13 -20.56 -3.54
N ILE A 173 27.50 -19.72 -4.51
CA ILE A 173 26.51 -18.96 -5.28
C ILE A 173 25.82 -19.85 -6.34
N LYS A 174 26.52 -20.76 -7.04
CA LYS A 174 25.89 -21.73 -7.97
C LYS A 174 24.72 -22.46 -7.31
N TYR A 175 24.85 -22.84 -6.05
CA TYR A 175 23.78 -23.53 -5.32
C TYR A 175 22.86 -22.58 -4.55
N PHE A 176 23.33 -21.55 -3.85
CA PHE A 176 22.47 -20.52 -3.22
C PHE A 176 21.46 -19.96 -4.23
N GLU A 177 21.96 -19.63 -5.42
CA GLU A 177 21.18 -19.04 -6.49
C GLU A 177 20.36 -20.10 -7.24
N LEU A 178 20.75 -21.39 -7.22
CA LEU A 178 19.84 -22.50 -7.57
C LEU A 178 18.69 -22.67 -6.56
N GLY A 179 18.96 -22.48 -5.27
CA GLY A 179 17.96 -22.37 -4.21
C GLY A 179 17.01 -21.20 -4.48
N LEU A 180 17.55 -20.09 -4.97
CA LEU A 180 16.73 -19.06 -5.60
C LEU A 180 15.99 -19.60 -6.84
N ARG A 181 16.58 -20.28 -7.84
CA ARG A 181 15.81 -20.82 -9.00
C ARG A 181 14.72 -21.84 -8.63
N ILE A 182 14.77 -22.45 -7.45
CA ILE A 182 13.66 -23.25 -6.89
C ILE A 182 12.61 -22.33 -6.26
N ALA A 183 13.02 -21.39 -5.41
CA ALA A 183 12.11 -20.50 -4.71
C ALA A 183 11.45 -19.47 -5.65
N ILE A 184 12.20 -18.88 -6.58
CA ILE A 184 11.77 -17.77 -7.42
C ILE A 184 10.56 -18.14 -8.31
N PRO A 185 10.46 -19.30 -8.97
CA PRO A 185 9.24 -19.73 -9.68
C PRO A 185 7.97 -19.83 -8.81
N ILE A 186 8.11 -19.75 -7.49
CA ILE A 186 7.02 -19.81 -6.51
C ILE A 186 6.84 -18.44 -5.84
N ILE A 187 7.92 -17.68 -5.65
CA ILE A 187 7.90 -16.23 -5.37
C ILE A 187 7.24 -15.45 -6.54
N ILE A 188 7.56 -15.73 -7.83
CA ILE A 188 6.63 -16.43 -8.74
C ILE A 188 5.20 -15.93 -8.69
N ILE A 189 4.45 -16.77 -8.01
CA ILE A 189 3.11 -16.51 -7.60
C ILE A 189 3.25 -15.58 -6.37
N ILE A 190 3.68 -16.02 -5.18
CA ILE A 190 3.46 -15.37 -3.87
C ILE A 190 3.82 -13.87 -3.66
N ILE A 191 4.67 -13.19 -4.44
CA ILE A 191 5.01 -11.75 -4.19
C ILE A 191 4.37 -10.76 -5.14
N ILE A 192 4.21 -11.09 -6.42
CA ILE A 192 3.30 -10.31 -7.27
C ILE A 192 1.98 -10.98 -7.63
N THR A 193 1.69 -12.25 -7.24
CA THR A 193 0.39 -12.79 -6.64
C THR A 193 0.35 -12.35 -5.06
N ASP A 194 -0.79 -10.77 -3.75
CA ASP A 194 -0.60 -9.72 -2.57
C ASP A 194 -0.03 -8.30 -2.83
N LEU A 195 0.94 -7.99 -3.71
CA LEU A 195 0.95 -6.69 -4.41
C LEU A 195 -0.46 -6.38 -4.93
N THR A 196 -1.21 -7.40 -5.37
CA THR A 196 -2.63 -7.24 -5.70
C THR A 196 -3.68 -7.91 -4.80
N MET A 197 -3.41 -8.73 -3.77
CA MET A 197 -4.31 -8.70 -2.59
C MET A 197 -4.17 -7.35 -1.84
N GLY A 198 -3.10 -6.60 -2.07
CA GLY A 198 -2.91 -5.20 -1.71
C GLY A 198 -3.62 -4.24 -2.64
N LEU A 199 -3.89 -4.62 -3.90
CA LEU A 199 -4.94 -4.00 -4.70
C LEU A 199 -6.31 -4.40 -4.13
N VAL A 200 -6.57 -5.64 -3.69
CA VAL A 200 -7.78 -5.97 -2.92
C VAL A 200 -7.89 -5.06 -1.70
N ALA A 201 -6.84 -4.82 -0.92
CA ALA A 201 -6.88 -3.86 0.20
C ALA A 201 -7.17 -2.42 -0.28
N LYS A 202 -6.46 -1.95 -1.31
CA LYS A 202 -6.55 -0.58 -1.84
C LYS A 202 -7.91 -0.28 -2.48
N THR A 203 -8.59 -1.31 -2.94
CA THR A 203 -9.80 -1.18 -3.75
C THR A 203 -11.05 -1.65 -2.98
N VAL A 204 -10.92 -2.68 -2.11
CA VAL A 204 -11.90 -3.39 -1.24
C VAL A 204 -11.64 -3.13 0.26
N PRO A 205 -11.81 -1.89 0.78
CA PRO A 205 -10.95 -1.38 1.85
C PRO A 205 -11.27 -1.84 3.28
N GLN A 206 -12.27 -2.71 3.46
CA GLN A 206 -12.62 -3.35 4.73
C GLN A 206 -12.45 -4.88 4.71
N LEU A 207 -11.99 -5.47 3.59
CA LEU A 207 -11.43 -6.81 3.64
C LEU A 207 -10.14 -6.70 4.43
N ASN A 208 -10.10 -7.33 5.61
CA ASN A 208 -8.84 -7.47 6.32
C ASN A 208 -7.97 -8.47 5.54
N VAL A 209 -7.09 -7.93 4.70
CA VAL A 209 -6.24 -8.70 3.79
C VAL A 209 -5.25 -9.59 4.52
N MET A 210 -4.99 -9.38 5.80
CA MET A 210 -4.27 -10.37 6.63
C MET A 210 -5.11 -11.64 6.86
N ILE A 211 -6.41 -11.49 7.15
CA ILE A 211 -7.34 -12.61 7.45
C ILE A 211 -7.62 -13.45 6.20
N LEU A 212 -7.79 -12.82 5.04
CA LEU A 212 -8.10 -13.51 3.78
C LEU A 212 -6.87 -13.81 2.91
N GLY A 213 -5.79 -13.03 3.05
CA GLY A 213 -4.53 -13.26 2.35
C GLY A 213 -3.78 -14.47 2.88
N LEU A 214 -3.67 -14.67 4.20
CA LEU A 214 -2.90 -15.78 4.76
C LEU A 214 -3.41 -17.17 4.31
N PRO A 215 -4.73 -17.49 4.36
CA PRO A 215 -5.22 -18.78 3.86
C PRO A 215 -5.05 -18.94 2.34
N VAL A 216 -5.19 -17.86 1.57
CA VAL A 216 -5.02 -17.85 0.11
C VAL A 216 -3.55 -18.08 -0.27
N LYS A 217 -2.61 -17.44 0.42
CA LYS A 217 -1.16 -17.70 0.27
C LYS A 217 -0.80 -19.12 0.62
N ILE A 218 -1.34 -19.67 1.71
CA ILE A 218 -1.09 -21.06 2.13
C ILE A 218 -1.57 -22.04 1.07
N LEU A 219 -2.81 -21.88 0.56
CA LEU A 219 -3.35 -22.74 -0.50
C LEU A 219 -2.55 -22.62 -1.81
N LEU A 220 -2.26 -21.40 -2.28
CA LEU A 220 -1.48 -21.20 -3.51
C LEU A 220 -0.03 -21.65 -3.34
N GLY A 221 0.61 -21.36 -2.21
CA GLY A 221 1.97 -21.81 -1.89
C GLY A 221 2.09 -23.32 -1.92
N LEU A 222 1.23 -24.05 -1.22
CA LEU A 222 1.22 -25.51 -1.23
C LEU A 222 0.89 -26.09 -2.61
N THR A 223 -0.06 -25.49 -3.34
CA THR A 223 -0.43 -25.92 -4.69
C THR A 223 0.71 -25.73 -5.69
N VAL A 224 1.38 -24.58 -5.64
CA VAL A 224 2.51 -24.27 -6.53
C VAL A 224 3.74 -25.09 -6.16
N VAL A 225 4.03 -25.29 -4.87
CA VAL A 225 5.08 -26.22 -4.42
C VAL A 225 4.80 -27.62 -4.99
N SER A 226 3.58 -28.14 -4.83
CA SER A 226 3.17 -29.45 -5.37
C SER A 226 3.33 -29.54 -6.89
N LEU A 227 2.82 -28.55 -7.65
CA LEU A 227 2.96 -28.50 -9.11
C LEU A 227 4.41 -28.30 -9.57
N SER A 228 5.25 -27.72 -8.73
CA SER A 228 6.69 -27.55 -8.99
C SER A 228 7.53 -28.79 -8.63
N LEU A 229 7.01 -29.78 -7.89
CA LEU A 229 7.79 -30.97 -7.50
C LEU A 229 8.48 -31.70 -8.68
N PRO A 230 7.89 -31.82 -9.89
CA PRO A 230 8.61 -32.38 -11.06
C PRO A 230 9.73 -31.48 -11.57
N ILE A 231 9.58 -30.16 -11.47
CA ILE A 231 10.62 -29.19 -11.83
C ILE A 231 11.74 -29.22 -10.79
N ILE A 232 11.39 -29.27 -9.50
CA ILE A 232 12.32 -29.46 -8.39
C ILE A 232 13.06 -30.78 -8.56
N TYR A 233 12.39 -31.91 -8.84
CA TYR A 233 13.04 -33.19 -9.14
C TYR A 233 14.09 -33.07 -10.25
N ASN A 234 13.74 -32.48 -11.39
CA ASN A 234 14.68 -32.28 -12.50
C ASN A 234 15.85 -31.38 -12.09
N ILE A 235 15.58 -30.29 -11.37
CA ILE A 235 16.61 -29.40 -10.82
C ILE A 235 17.52 -30.16 -9.84
N LEU A 236 16.98 -31.05 -9.01
CA LEU A 236 17.71 -31.79 -8.00
C LEU A 236 18.55 -32.93 -8.58
N SER A 237 18.08 -33.66 -9.59
CA SER A 237 18.93 -34.59 -10.36
C SER A 237 20.11 -33.82 -10.95
N ILE A 238 19.84 -32.76 -11.72
CA ILE A 238 20.88 -31.89 -12.32
C ILE A 238 21.83 -31.30 -11.26
N ALA A 239 21.34 -31.03 -10.03
CA ALA A 239 22.15 -30.54 -8.92
C ALA A 239 23.05 -31.61 -8.29
N PHE A 240 22.59 -32.87 -8.23
CA PHE A 240 23.28 -34.02 -7.64
C PHE A 240 24.22 -34.71 -8.64
N ASP A 241 23.76 -34.99 -9.85
CA ASP A 241 24.59 -35.30 -11.03
C ASP A 241 25.64 -34.20 -11.23
N GLY A 242 25.23 -32.97 -10.91
CA GLY A 242 26.06 -31.79 -10.85
C GLY A 242 26.98 -31.68 -9.63
N ILE A 243 27.03 -32.58 -8.63
CA ILE A 243 28.00 -32.42 -7.52
C ILE A 243 29.44 -32.66 -7.99
N PRO A 244 29.80 -33.77 -8.69
CA PRO A 244 31.12 -33.89 -9.29
C PRO A 244 31.37 -32.80 -10.33
N SER A 245 30.33 -32.45 -11.11
CA SER A 245 30.42 -31.33 -12.05
C SER A 245 30.69 -30.02 -11.30
N SER A 246 30.23 -29.83 -10.06
CA SER A 246 30.38 -28.61 -9.25
C SER A 246 31.54 -28.64 -8.25
N ILE A 247 32.14 -29.79 -8.01
CA ILE A 247 33.53 -29.87 -7.54
C ILE A 247 34.49 -29.52 -8.71
N ARG A 248 34.02 -29.64 -9.96
CA ARG A 248 34.62 -29.07 -11.19
C ARG A 248 33.95 -27.77 -11.69
N GLU A 249 32.97 -27.22 -10.96
CA GLU A 249 32.16 -26.04 -11.30
C GLU A 249 31.47 -25.43 -10.04
N PHE A 250 32.13 -24.98 -8.98
CA PHE A 250 33.41 -24.27 -8.93
C PHE A 250 33.52 -23.21 -10.07
N TYR A 251 32.49 -23.00 -10.94
CA TYR A 251 32.50 -22.27 -12.25
C TYR A 251 31.08 -21.87 -12.85
N LYS A 252 29.96 -21.59 -12.12
CA LYS A 252 28.66 -21.13 -12.76
C LYS A 252 27.55 -20.50 -11.83
N PHE A 253 26.54 -19.81 -12.41
CA PHE A 253 25.52 -18.93 -11.73
C PHE A 253 24.05 -18.90 -12.42
N ILE A 254 22.95 -18.18 -11.93
CA ILE A 254 21.41 -18.38 -12.12
C ILE A 254 20.44 -17.20 -12.78
N PRO A 255 19.21 -16.48 -12.49
CA PRO A 255 17.86 -16.41 -11.70
C PRO A 255 16.46 -16.49 -12.53
N LEU A 256 15.18 -15.86 -12.49
CA LEU A 256 14.22 -14.78 -11.86
C LEU A 256 12.61 -15.07 -12.10
N ILE A 257 11.35 -14.42 -11.89
CA ILE A 257 10.59 -13.12 -11.46
C ILE A 257 9.08 -13.11 -10.74
N ILE A 258 7.82 -12.58 -11.16
CA ILE A 258 6.47 -12.40 -10.32
C ILE A 258 4.92 -12.04 -10.91
N ILE A 259 3.62 -12.36 -10.39
CA ILE A 259 2.11 -11.81 -10.76
C ILE A 259 0.64 -12.14 -10.00
N PHE A 260 -0.46 -11.23 -9.73
CA PHE A 260 -1.79 -11.20 -8.79
C PHE A 260 -3.20 -10.58 -9.41
N ALA A 261 -4.45 -10.57 -8.76
CA ALA A 261 -5.80 -9.85 -9.11
C ALA A 261 -6.78 -9.18 -7.97
N SER A 262 -7.99 -8.46 -8.20
CA SER A 262 -8.91 -7.70 -7.18
C SER A 262 -10.37 -7.02 -7.48
N ASP A 263 -11.30 -6.64 -6.48
CA ASP A 263 -12.21 -5.34 -6.28
C ASP A 263 -13.74 -5.23 -5.58
N ASP A 264 -14.33 -4.01 -5.22
CA ASP A 264 -15.39 -3.31 -4.29
C ASP A 264 -16.76 -2.73 -4.92
N LYS A 265 -17.64 -1.70 -4.50
CA LYS A 265 -19.10 -1.38 -4.97
C LYS A 265 -19.76 0.14 -5.00
N THR A 266 -21.09 0.51 -5.33
CA THR A 266 -21.78 1.52 -6.38
C THR A 266 -22.68 2.88 -6.23
N GLU A 267 -23.02 3.63 -7.39
CA GLU A 267 -24.29 4.39 -7.95
C GLU A 267 -24.39 6.01 -8.19
N ASP A 268 -25.17 6.65 -9.20
CA ASP A 268 -25.30 8.10 -9.84
C ASP A 268 -26.29 9.31 -9.49
N ALA A 269 -25.89 10.63 -9.35
CA ALA A 269 -26.82 11.86 -9.28
C ALA A 269 -26.34 13.38 -9.49
N THR A 270 -26.63 14.36 -8.58
CA THR A 270 -27.11 15.79 -8.84
C THR A 270 -26.12 17.00 -8.90
N PRO A 271 -26.50 18.17 -9.51
CA PRO A 271 -25.62 19.36 -9.68
C PRO A 271 -25.18 20.11 -8.41
N HIS A 272 -26.05 20.27 -7.41
CA HIS A 272 -25.66 20.97 -6.18
C HIS A 272 -24.67 20.13 -5.38
N LYS A 273 -24.96 18.82 -5.20
CA LYS A 273 -24.00 17.80 -4.74
C LYS A 273 -22.71 17.76 -5.55
N LEU A 274 -22.71 17.96 -6.87
CA LEU A 274 -21.49 18.10 -7.69
C LEU A 274 -20.68 19.37 -7.36
N SER A 275 -21.34 20.49 -7.03
CA SER A 275 -20.66 21.73 -6.60
C SER A 275 -20.08 21.63 -5.18
N GLU A 276 -20.81 20.98 -4.26
CA GLU A 276 -20.32 20.62 -2.92
C GLU A 276 -19.17 19.62 -3.01
N ALA A 277 -19.29 18.59 -3.85
CA ALA A 277 -18.24 17.60 -4.10
C ALA A 277 -16.95 18.31 -4.53
N LYS A 278 -17.03 19.23 -5.49
CA LYS A 278 -15.86 20.01 -5.93
C LYS A 278 -15.25 20.88 -4.81
N LYS A 279 -16.08 21.52 -3.97
CA LYS A 279 -15.60 22.24 -2.76
C LYS A 279 -14.95 21.30 -1.73
N LYS A 280 -15.44 20.06 -1.61
CA LYS A 280 -14.96 19.00 -0.70
C LYS A 280 -13.88 18.10 -1.33
N GLY A 281 -13.27 18.51 -2.45
CA GLY A 281 -12.16 17.81 -3.12
C GLY A 281 -12.55 16.57 -3.94
N GLN A 282 -13.85 16.31 -4.15
CA GLN A 282 -14.37 15.17 -4.92
C GLN A 282 -14.69 15.59 -6.37
N VAL A 283 -14.01 14.96 -7.33
CA VAL A 283 -14.10 15.22 -8.78
C VAL A 283 -13.91 13.92 -9.57
N PRO A 284 -14.34 13.84 -10.84
CA PRO A 284 -14.15 12.64 -11.66
C PRO A 284 -12.66 12.37 -11.85
N LYS A 285 -12.18 11.27 -11.25
CA LYS A 285 -10.76 10.92 -11.26
C LYS A 285 -10.56 9.45 -11.62
N SER A 286 -10.36 9.18 -12.90
CA SER A 286 -9.86 7.89 -13.37
C SER A 286 -8.47 7.65 -12.77
N LYS A 287 -8.31 6.55 -12.03
CA LYS A 287 -7.00 6.11 -11.54
C LYS A 287 -6.11 5.78 -12.74
N GLU A 288 -6.67 5.16 -13.77
CA GLU A 288 -5.92 4.65 -14.92
C GLU A 288 -5.39 5.75 -15.84
N VAL A 289 -6.03 6.91 -15.96
CA VAL A 289 -5.42 8.08 -16.61
C VAL A 289 -4.13 8.51 -15.91
N ASN A 290 -4.11 8.52 -14.57
CA ASN A 290 -2.89 8.88 -13.85
C ASN A 290 -1.84 7.76 -13.96
N SER A 291 -2.25 6.49 -13.90
CA SER A 291 -1.39 5.33 -14.18
C SER A 291 -0.76 5.41 -15.58
N ALA A 292 -1.55 5.70 -16.62
CA ALA A 292 -1.11 5.74 -18.00
C ALA A 292 -0.24 6.97 -18.31
N LEU A 293 -0.55 8.14 -17.73
CA LEU A 293 0.29 9.33 -17.87
C LEU A 293 1.63 9.19 -17.13
N THR A 294 1.65 8.57 -15.94
CA THR A 294 2.93 8.28 -15.25
C THR A 294 3.72 7.16 -15.92
N LEU A 295 3.05 6.15 -16.47
CA LEU A 295 3.73 5.11 -17.26
C LEU A 295 4.27 5.67 -18.58
N LEU A 296 3.53 6.51 -19.30
CA LEU A 296 4.01 7.25 -20.47
C LEU A 296 5.20 8.14 -20.13
N ALA A 297 5.14 8.88 -19.01
CA ALA A 297 6.25 9.68 -18.53
C ALA A 297 7.49 8.82 -18.27
N SER A 298 7.34 7.72 -17.54
CA SER A 298 8.45 6.78 -17.28
C SER A 298 9.00 6.16 -18.57
N THR A 299 8.15 5.87 -19.56
CA THR A 299 8.56 5.30 -20.85
C THR A 299 9.35 6.32 -21.67
N ILE A 300 8.89 7.57 -21.76
CA ILE A 300 9.62 8.65 -22.43
C ILE A 300 10.97 8.88 -21.73
N ILE A 301 11.00 8.86 -20.40
CA ILE A 301 12.21 9.06 -19.59
C ILE A 301 13.19 7.89 -19.71
N ILE A 302 12.71 6.65 -19.82
CA ILE A 302 13.55 5.47 -20.12
C ILE A 302 14.09 5.55 -21.56
N ILE A 303 13.33 6.09 -22.51
CA ILE A 303 13.80 6.31 -23.89
C ILE A 303 14.88 7.41 -23.95
N THR A 304 14.73 8.51 -23.22
CA THR A 304 15.67 9.66 -23.30
C THR A 304 16.84 9.59 -22.33
N LEU A 305 16.69 8.98 -21.16
CA LEU A 305 17.73 8.86 -20.13
C LEU A 305 18.18 7.42 -19.88
N GLY A 306 17.61 6.40 -20.52
CA GLY A 306 18.05 5.01 -20.37
C GLY A 306 19.53 4.82 -20.73
N GLU A 307 19.98 5.43 -21.83
CA GLU A 307 21.40 5.42 -22.22
C GLU A 307 22.28 6.23 -21.25
N TYR A 308 21.76 7.31 -20.65
CA TYR A 308 22.47 8.05 -19.61
C TYR A 308 22.68 7.18 -18.36
N ILE A 309 21.63 6.50 -17.86
CA ILE A 309 21.73 5.59 -16.72
C ILE A 309 22.74 4.46 -17.01
N ALA A 310 22.65 3.84 -18.19
CA ALA A 310 23.55 2.75 -18.59
C ALA A 310 25.02 3.20 -18.67
N ASN A 311 25.28 4.41 -19.19
CA ASN A 311 26.62 4.97 -19.26
C ASN A 311 27.15 5.45 -17.91
N SER A 312 26.32 6.03 -17.03
CA SER A 312 26.71 6.40 -15.66
C SER A 312 27.07 5.16 -14.85
N LEU A 313 26.23 4.11 -14.84
CA LEU A 313 26.53 2.83 -14.18
C LEU A 313 27.80 2.19 -14.72
N LYS A 314 28.01 2.22 -16.04
CA LYS A 314 29.26 1.75 -16.68
C LYS A 314 30.48 2.56 -16.20
N SER A 315 30.34 3.89 -16.11
CA SER A 315 31.43 4.78 -15.65
C SER A 315 31.77 4.56 -14.18
N ASP A 316 30.76 4.42 -13.32
CA ASP A 316 30.95 4.13 -11.90
C ASP A 316 31.60 2.75 -11.70
N ILE A 317 31.17 1.72 -12.43
CA ILE A 317 31.79 0.38 -12.39
C ILE A 317 33.26 0.45 -12.81
N ILE A 318 33.59 1.18 -13.90
CA ILE A 318 34.98 1.36 -14.35
C ILE A 318 35.82 2.10 -13.29
N GLU A 319 35.27 3.13 -12.67
CA GLU A 319 35.99 3.95 -11.70
C GLU A 319 36.23 3.22 -10.36
N PHE A 320 35.21 2.57 -9.80
CA PHE A 320 35.35 1.84 -8.54
C PHE A 320 36.16 0.55 -8.68
N LEU A 321 36.14 -0.13 -9.84
CA LEU A 321 37.03 -1.28 -10.08
C LEU A 321 38.46 -0.87 -10.45
N GLY A 322 38.65 0.26 -11.16
CA GLY A 322 39.97 0.73 -11.57
C GLY A 322 40.75 1.46 -10.47
N ASN A 323 40.13 2.45 -9.84
CA ASN A 323 40.77 3.29 -8.83
C ASN A 323 40.50 2.83 -7.40
N GLY A 324 39.30 2.29 -7.12
CA GLY A 324 38.87 1.91 -5.77
C GLY A 324 39.75 0.84 -5.09
N LEU A 325 40.34 -0.06 -5.88
CA LEU A 325 41.21 -1.15 -5.37
C LEU A 325 42.63 -0.69 -4.98
N ASN A 326 43.03 0.54 -5.33
CA ASN A 326 44.38 1.06 -5.08
C ASN A 326 44.44 2.09 -3.92
N LEU A 327 43.31 2.38 -3.27
CA LEU A 327 43.23 3.32 -2.15
C LEU A 327 43.62 2.67 -0.82
N GLN A 328 44.53 3.30 -0.07
CA GLN A 328 44.81 2.93 1.31
C GLN A 328 43.62 3.28 2.20
N LEU A 329 43.02 2.28 2.84
CA LEU A 329 41.80 2.42 3.63
C LEU A 329 42.07 3.08 4.99
N SER A 330 41.94 4.42 5.03
CA SER A 330 41.80 5.22 6.25
C SER A 330 40.35 5.66 6.45
N MET A 331 39.94 6.02 7.68
CA MET A 331 38.59 6.50 7.98
C MET A 331 38.19 7.71 7.11
N ASP A 332 39.10 8.65 6.89
CA ASP A 332 38.84 9.82 6.03
C ASP A 332 38.57 9.42 4.57
N THR A 333 39.35 8.47 4.04
CA THR A 333 39.13 7.94 2.68
C THR A 333 37.81 7.19 2.56
N LEU A 334 37.42 6.46 3.62
CA LEU A 334 36.21 5.67 3.65
C LEU A 334 34.97 6.58 3.72
N GLN A 335 35.03 7.67 4.50
CA GLN A 335 34.03 8.73 4.49
C GLN A 335 33.94 9.43 3.12
N GLY A 336 35.08 9.72 2.49
CA GLY A 336 35.14 10.28 1.14
C GLY A 336 34.45 9.38 0.09
N ILE A 337 34.75 8.08 0.11
CA ILE A 337 34.11 7.07 -0.76
C ILE A 337 32.59 7.03 -0.53
N ILE A 338 32.13 7.01 0.72
CA ILE A 338 30.69 7.00 1.04
C ILE A 338 29.99 8.25 0.45
N VAL A 339 30.58 9.43 0.58
CA VAL A 339 30.03 10.67 0.01
C VAL A 339 30.04 10.63 -1.53
N GLN A 340 31.13 10.17 -2.14
CA GLN A 340 31.27 10.04 -3.60
C GLN A 340 30.26 9.06 -4.21
N VAL A 341 30.07 7.88 -3.59
CA VAL A 341 29.04 6.90 -3.96
C VAL A 341 27.65 7.51 -3.80
N THR A 342 27.36 8.16 -2.67
CA THR A 342 26.04 8.78 -2.41
C THR A 342 25.71 9.84 -3.48
N ILE A 343 26.67 10.70 -3.83
CA ILE A 343 26.49 11.73 -4.86
C ILE A 343 26.29 11.10 -6.25
N ARG A 344 27.06 10.06 -6.62
CA ARG A 344 26.94 9.38 -7.93
C ARG A 344 25.63 8.61 -8.09
N CYS A 345 25.19 7.90 -7.06
CA CYS A 345 23.86 7.28 -7.03
C CYS A 345 22.76 8.35 -7.11
N ALA A 346 22.88 9.46 -6.37
CA ALA A 346 21.91 10.56 -6.44
C ALA A 346 21.85 11.20 -7.85
N LEU A 347 23.00 11.51 -8.46
CA LEU A 347 23.07 12.08 -9.81
C LEU A 347 22.58 11.12 -10.90
N SER A 348 22.74 9.80 -10.72
CA SER A 348 22.22 8.80 -11.66
C SER A 348 20.70 8.60 -11.54
N ILE A 349 20.12 8.80 -10.34
CA ILE A 349 18.71 8.47 -10.04
C ILE A 349 17.80 9.72 -10.09
N LEU A 350 18.25 10.87 -9.59
CA LEU A 350 17.42 12.10 -9.53
C LEU A 350 16.92 12.60 -10.89
N PRO A 351 17.70 12.58 -11.99
CA PRO A 351 17.22 12.96 -13.32
C PRO A 351 16.08 12.08 -13.85
N VAL A 352 15.91 10.89 -13.30
CA VAL A 352 14.82 9.95 -13.63
C VAL A 352 13.63 10.19 -12.70
N VAL A 353 13.88 10.19 -11.38
CA VAL A 353 12.83 10.25 -10.36
C VAL A 353 12.15 11.61 -10.30
N VAL A 354 12.90 12.72 -10.40
CA VAL A 354 12.33 14.07 -10.26
C VAL A 354 11.36 14.40 -11.41
N PRO A 355 11.66 14.14 -12.71
CA PRO A 355 10.68 14.36 -13.77
C PRO A 355 9.49 13.39 -13.71
N ILE A 356 9.66 12.11 -13.31
CA ILE A 356 8.53 11.20 -13.08
C ILE A 356 7.62 11.75 -11.96
N MET A 357 8.19 12.24 -10.86
CA MET A 357 7.45 12.87 -9.76
C MET A 357 6.71 14.13 -10.21
N ILE A 358 7.38 15.03 -10.95
CA ILE A 358 6.77 16.27 -11.47
C ILE A 358 5.63 15.94 -12.44
N ILE A 359 5.83 14.99 -13.37
CA ILE A 359 4.77 14.62 -14.33
C ILE A 359 3.64 13.86 -13.62
N GLY A 360 3.91 13.07 -12.58
CA GLY A 360 2.88 12.49 -11.73
C GLY A 360 2.04 13.53 -11.00
N ILE A 361 2.65 14.59 -10.48
CA ILE A 361 1.94 15.73 -9.88
C ILE A 361 1.14 16.48 -10.96
N ALA A 362 1.74 16.76 -12.12
CA ALA A 362 1.09 17.43 -13.24
C ALA A 362 -0.11 16.64 -13.80
N ALA A 363 0.01 15.31 -13.94
CA ALA A 363 -1.07 14.43 -14.39
C ALA A 363 -2.28 14.46 -13.43
N ASN A 364 -2.03 14.50 -12.11
CA ASN A 364 -3.07 14.75 -11.12
C ASN A 364 -3.76 16.12 -11.36
N VAL A 365 -2.98 17.20 -11.48
CA VAL A 365 -3.51 18.57 -11.61
C VAL A 365 -4.25 18.80 -12.94
N ILE A 366 -3.75 18.24 -14.04
CA ILE A 366 -4.41 18.29 -15.37
C ILE A 366 -5.75 17.56 -15.32
N GLN A 367 -5.83 16.43 -14.60
CA GLN A 367 -7.05 15.65 -14.50
C GLN A 367 -8.12 16.28 -13.58
N THR A 368 -7.73 16.80 -12.41
CA THR A 368 -8.69 17.34 -11.43
C THR A 368 -8.98 18.83 -11.63
N GLY A 369 -8.10 19.54 -12.33
CA GLY A 369 -7.92 20.99 -12.16
C GLY A 369 -7.29 21.32 -10.80
N TYR A 370 -6.95 22.59 -10.61
CA TYR A 370 -6.51 23.10 -9.31
C TYR A 370 -7.72 23.25 -8.37
N ILE A 371 -7.71 22.52 -7.25
CA ILE A 371 -8.80 22.52 -6.25
C ILE A 371 -8.20 22.85 -4.88
N ASN A 372 -8.43 24.08 -4.40
CA ASN A 372 -8.05 24.48 -3.05
C ASN A 372 -9.18 24.10 -2.07
N SER A 373 -9.04 22.98 -1.36
CA SER A 373 -10.01 22.49 -0.37
C SER A 373 -9.33 22.21 0.98
N THR A 374 -9.46 23.16 1.91
CA THR A 374 -9.00 23.00 3.30
C THR A 374 -9.91 22.08 4.14
N GLU A 375 -11.11 21.74 3.65
CA GLU A 375 -12.00 20.79 4.31
C GLU A 375 -11.50 19.34 4.20
N ALA A 376 -10.85 18.98 3.09
CA ALA A 376 -10.31 17.64 2.86
C ALA A 376 -9.19 17.25 3.86
N LEU A 377 -8.54 18.24 4.48
CA LEU A 377 -7.50 18.06 5.49
C LEU A 377 -8.06 17.85 6.92
N LYS A 378 -9.35 18.08 7.16
CA LYS A 378 -9.95 17.89 8.50
C LYS A 378 -10.16 16.39 8.78
N PRO A 379 -9.67 15.85 9.91
CA PRO A 379 -9.88 14.45 10.27
C PRO A 379 -11.37 14.20 10.53
N ASN A 380 -11.97 13.31 9.74
CA ASN A 380 -13.40 13.02 9.80
C ASN A 380 -13.66 11.62 10.35
N PHE A 381 -13.90 11.55 11.66
CA PHE A 381 -14.13 10.32 12.43
C PHE A 381 -15.30 9.46 11.92
N SER A 382 -16.27 10.01 11.19
CA SER A 382 -17.37 9.23 10.60
C SER A 382 -16.89 8.17 9.59
N LYS A 383 -15.70 8.34 9.01
CA LYS A 383 -15.07 7.35 8.11
C LYS A 383 -14.54 6.09 8.83
N ILE A 384 -14.47 6.09 10.16
CA ILE A 384 -13.87 5.00 10.96
C ILE A 384 -14.91 3.93 11.35
N ASN A 385 -16.21 4.19 11.19
CA ASN A 385 -17.28 3.25 11.55
C ASN A 385 -17.20 1.94 10.72
N PRO A 386 -16.93 0.77 11.36
CA PRO A 386 -16.71 -0.50 10.65
C PRO A 386 -17.91 -1.04 9.86
N ILE A 387 -19.14 -0.65 10.23
CA ILE A 387 -20.39 -1.17 9.66
C ILE A 387 -20.71 -0.45 8.34
N SER A 388 -20.63 0.89 8.35
CA SER A 388 -20.61 1.69 7.10
C SER A 388 -19.34 1.48 6.28
N GLY A 389 -18.31 0.90 6.92
CA GLY A 389 -17.29 0.09 6.29
C GLY A 389 -17.92 -1.06 5.51
N PHE A 390 -18.00 -2.26 6.10
CA PHE A 390 -18.31 -3.56 5.44
C PHE A 390 -19.37 -3.53 4.32
N LYS A 391 -20.38 -2.66 4.43
CA LYS A 391 -21.41 -2.46 3.40
C LYS A 391 -20.87 -1.92 2.05
N LYS A 392 -19.80 -1.14 2.04
CA LYS A 392 -19.20 -0.59 0.80
C LYS A 392 -18.65 -1.68 -0.13
N ILE A 393 -18.09 -2.75 0.44
CA ILE A 393 -17.55 -3.89 -0.32
C ILE A 393 -18.60 -4.65 -1.13
N PHE A 394 -19.87 -4.60 -0.75
CA PHE A 394 -20.88 -5.62 -1.12
C PHE A 394 -22.18 -5.07 -1.81
N SER A 395 -22.09 -4.26 -2.89
CA SER A 395 -23.20 -3.98 -3.86
C SER A 395 -22.91 -4.26 -5.38
N MET A 396 -22.48 -3.31 -6.25
CA MET A 396 -22.00 -3.51 -7.64
C MET A 396 -20.77 -2.72 -8.24
N ARG A 397 -20.52 -1.40 -8.06
CA ARG A 397 -19.52 -0.58 -8.87
C ARG A 397 -18.20 -1.26 -9.03
N SER A 398 -17.43 -1.42 -7.96
CA SER A 398 -16.10 -1.93 -8.11
C SER A 398 -16.09 -3.48 -8.25
N LEU A 399 -17.26 -4.12 -8.49
CA LEU A 399 -17.41 -5.46 -9.07
C LEU A 399 -17.32 -5.32 -10.59
N VAL A 400 -17.88 -4.24 -11.12
CA VAL A 400 -17.54 -3.72 -12.46
C VAL A 400 -16.09 -3.25 -12.48
N ASP A 401 -15.55 -2.60 -11.43
CA ASP A 401 -14.09 -2.39 -11.34
C ASP A 401 -13.33 -3.69 -11.06
N LEU A 402 -13.92 -4.75 -10.49
CA LEU A 402 -13.25 -6.05 -10.34
C LEU A 402 -13.10 -6.68 -11.71
N VAL A 403 -14.20 -6.73 -12.46
CA VAL A 403 -14.20 -7.18 -13.86
C VAL A 403 -13.30 -6.29 -14.72
N LYS A 404 -13.25 -4.98 -14.47
CA LYS A 404 -12.35 -4.05 -15.19
C LYS A 404 -10.89 -4.24 -14.81
N ASN A 405 -10.53 -4.22 -13.53
CA ASN A 405 -9.17 -4.45 -13.04
C ASN A 405 -8.68 -5.84 -13.44
N LEU A 406 -9.53 -6.85 -13.36
CA LEU A 406 -9.26 -8.20 -13.84
C LEU A 406 -9.10 -8.22 -15.36
N ALA A 407 -9.91 -7.48 -16.13
CA ALA A 407 -9.72 -7.33 -17.57
C ALA A 407 -8.42 -6.56 -17.90
N VAL A 408 -8.02 -5.56 -17.13
CA VAL A 408 -6.73 -4.85 -17.25
C VAL A 408 -5.58 -5.81 -16.92
N VAL A 409 -5.67 -6.60 -15.86
CA VAL A 409 -4.70 -7.64 -15.50
C VAL A 409 -4.63 -8.74 -16.56
N ILE A 410 -5.75 -9.17 -17.13
CA ILE A 410 -5.80 -10.14 -18.23
C ILE A 410 -5.20 -9.54 -19.51
N VAL A 411 -5.51 -8.28 -19.85
CA VAL A 411 -4.97 -7.62 -21.05
C VAL A 411 -3.48 -7.36 -20.90
N VAL A 412 -3.03 -6.72 -19.82
CA VAL A 412 -1.60 -6.47 -19.54
C VAL A 412 -0.83 -7.78 -19.34
N GLY A 413 -1.43 -8.78 -18.67
CA GLY A 413 -0.86 -10.12 -18.52
C GLY A 413 -0.77 -10.88 -19.84
N THR A 414 -1.75 -10.75 -20.73
CA THR A 414 -1.72 -11.32 -22.10
C THR A 414 -0.68 -10.61 -22.95
N VAL A 415 -0.51 -9.29 -22.81
CA VAL A 415 0.55 -8.51 -23.47
C VAL A 415 1.92 -8.93 -22.95
N GLY A 416 2.09 -9.10 -21.64
CA GLY A 416 3.30 -9.63 -21.02
C GLY A 416 3.62 -11.06 -21.48
N TYR A 417 2.64 -11.96 -21.47
CA TYR A 417 2.77 -13.33 -21.96
C TYR A 417 3.14 -13.36 -23.46
N ASN A 418 2.46 -12.58 -24.31
CA ASN A 418 2.76 -12.52 -25.74
C ASN A 418 4.12 -11.85 -26.02
N PHE A 419 4.51 -10.84 -25.24
CA PHE A 419 5.85 -10.24 -25.30
C PHE A 419 6.92 -11.27 -24.92
N LEU A 420 6.77 -11.96 -23.79
CA LEU A 420 7.69 -13.01 -23.34
C LEU A 420 7.76 -14.15 -24.35
N LYS A 421 6.63 -14.61 -24.89
CA LYS A 421 6.55 -15.67 -25.92
C LYS A 421 7.23 -15.26 -27.24
N SER A 422 7.02 -14.02 -27.70
CA SER A 422 7.63 -13.51 -28.94
C SER A 422 9.13 -13.20 -28.81
N ASN A 423 9.57 -12.74 -27.63
CA ASN A 423 10.98 -12.46 -27.34
C ASN A 423 11.71 -13.60 -26.62
N PHE A 424 11.07 -14.76 -26.37
CA PHE A 424 11.63 -15.88 -25.59
C PHE A 424 13.03 -16.30 -26.06
N LYS A 425 13.19 -16.48 -27.38
CA LYS A 425 14.48 -16.80 -28.00
C LYS A 425 15.52 -15.68 -27.81
N LYS A 426 15.11 -14.41 -27.91
CA LYS A 426 16.01 -13.26 -27.70
C LYS A 426 16.48 -13.19 -26.24
N ILE A 427 15.54 -13.33 -25.29
CA ILE A 427 15.80 -13.30 -23.85
C ILE A 427 16.78 -14.41 -23.47
N LEU A 428 16.55 -15.64 -23.94
CA LEU A 428 17.49 -16.75 -23.77
C LEU A 428 18.87 -16.48 -24.40
N SER A 429 18.92 -15.82 -25.57
CA SER A 429 20.19 -15.49 -26.23
C SER A 429 21.00 -14.38 -25.58
N ILE A 430 20.45 -13.60 -24.63
CA ILE A 430 21.20 -12.52 -23.95
C ILE A 430 22.45 -13.08 -23.25
N GLY A 431 22.38 -14.28 -22.68
CA GLY A 431 23.52 -14.95 -22.04
C GLY A 431 24.67 -15.32 -22.99
N ASN A 432 24.47 -15.18 -24.31
CA ASN A 432 25.47 -15.45 -25.35
C ASN A 432 26.01 -14.18 -26.02
N LEU A 433 25.59 -12.98 -25.58
CA LEU A 433 26.01 -11.70 -26.15
C LEU A 433 27.26 -11.14 -25.45
N VAL A 434 28.00 -10.27 -26.14
CA VAL A 434 29.14 -9.55 -25.55
C VAL A 434 28.63 -8.47 -24.59
N LEU A 435 29.33 -8.18 -23.49
CA LEU A 435 28.86 -7.27 -22.42
C LEU A 435 28.24 -5.92 -22.90
N PRO A 436 28.78 -5.21 -23.90
CA PRO A 436 28.17 -3.98 -24.40
C PRO A 436 26.80 -4.19 -25.08
N GLU A 437 26.60 -5.35 -25.72
CA GLU A 437 25.34 -5.71 -26.39
C GLU A 437 24.28 -6.19 -25.41
N ILE A 438 24.67 -6.79 -24.27
CA ILE A 438 23.75 -7.19 -23.19
C ILE A 438 22.95 -5.97 -22.71
N ALA A 439 23.63 -4.88 -22.35
CA ALA A 439 23.00 -3.66 -21.85
C ALA A 439 22.04 -3.05 -22.89
N ASN A 440 22.48 -2.92 -24.14
CA ASN A 440 21.67 -2.38 -25.24
C ASN A 440 20.46 -3.27 -25.59
N THR A 441 20.61 -4.59 -25.50
CA THR A 441 19.52 -5.55 -25.78
C THR A 441 18.49 -5.57 -24.65
N PHE A 442 18.95 -5.52 -23.39
CA PHE A 442 18.09 -5.37 -22.22
C PHE A 442 17.30 -4.06 -22.28
N LEU A 443 17.97 -2.93 -22.54
CA LEU A 443 17.34 -1.61 -22.66
C LEU A 443 16.30 -1.56 -23.79
N LYS A 444 16.58 -2.16 -24.96
CA LYS A 444 15.61 -2.26 -26.07
C LYS A 444 14.41 -3.12 -25.70
N LEU A 445 14.59 -4.24 -25.00
CA LEU A 445 13.48 -5.08 -24.52
C LEU A 445 12.64 -4.37 -23.44
N ALA A 446 13.29 -3.62 -22.54
CA ALA A 446 12.61 -2.80 -21.54
C ALA A 446 11.76 -1.71 -22.21
N ILE A 447 12.31 -0.97 -23.18
CA ILE A 447 11.55 0.04 -23.94
C ILE A 447 10.38 -0.60 -24.70
N ASP A 448 10.58 -1.73 -25.38
CA ASP A 448 9.53 -2.40 -26.16
C ASP A 448 8.36 -2.89 -25.28
N ILE A 449 8.63 -3.46 -24.10
CA ILE A 449 7.53 -3.83 -23.17
C ILE A 449 6.86 -2.60 -22.55
N PHE A 450 7.63 -1.59 -22.10
CA PHE A 450 7.07 -0.35 -21.54
C PHE A 450 6.21 0.39 -22.57
N PHE A 451 6.63 0.45 -23.83
CA PHE A 451 5.90 1.10 -24.92
C PHE A 451 4.59 0.36 -25.27
N ARG A 452 4.63 -0.97 -25.41
CA ARG A 452 3.42 -1.79 -25.66
C ARG A 452 2.41 -1.67 -24.51
N VAL A 453 2.88 -1.79 -23.27
CA VAL A 453 2.00 -1.62 -22.10
C VAL A 453 1.51 -0.19 -21.99
N THR A 454 2.32 0.83 -22.31
CA THR A 454 1.89 2.25 -22.34
C THR A 454 0.77 2.50 -23.33
N ILE A 455 0.89 2.07 -24.60
CA ILE A 455 -0.18 2.25 -25.61
C ILE A 455 -1.50 1.63 -25.12
N ILE A 456 -1.41 0.43 -24.56
CA ILE A 456 -2.58 -0.32 -24.10
C ILE A 456 -3.16 0.27 -22.82
N MET A 457 -2.31 0.73 -21.89
CA MET A 457 -2.75 1.49 -20.71
C MET A 457 -3.35 2.85 -21.09
N ILE A 458 -2.92 3.50 -22.16
CA ILE A 458 -3.56 4.73 -22.68
C ILE A 458 -4.93 4.42 -23.26
N ALA A 459 -5.07 3.35 -24.05
CA ALA A 459 -6.38 2.92 -24.55
C ALA A 459 -7.34 2.55 -23.41
N ILE A 460 -6.86 1.77 -22.44
CA ILE A 460 -7.56 1.44 -21.19
C ILE A 460 -7.91 2.71 -20.40
N ALA A 461 -7.00 3.68 -20.31
CA ALA A 461 -7.22 4.93 -19.58
C ALA A 461 -8.20 5.87 -20.29
N ILE A 462 -8.30 5.85 -21.62
CA ILE A 462 -9.34 6.58 -22.34
C ILE A 462 -10.70 5.92 -22.09
N ILE A 463 -10.76 4.59 -22.13
CA ILE A 463 -11.97 3.82 -21.81
C ILE A 463 -12.39 4.02 -20.34
N ASP A 464 -11.44 3.96 -19.39
CA ASP A 464 -11.67 4.25 -17.97
C ASP A 464 -11.91 5.74 -17.73
N PHE A 465 -11.41 6.68 -18.55
CA PHE A 465 -11.78 8.10 -18.40
C PHE A 465 -13.24 8.32 -18.82
N VAL A 466 -13.67 7.76 -19.94
CA VAL A 466 -15.07 7.82 -20.39
C VAL A 466 -15.96 7.08 -19.40
N TYR A 467 -15.56 5.87 -18.98
CA TYR A 467 -16.27 5.10 -17.97
C TYR A 467 -16.30 5.82 -16.63
N GLN A 468 -15.22 6.40 -16.11
CA GLN A 468 -15.18 7.13 -14.83
C GLN A 468 -15.78 8.53 -14.92
N ARG A 469 -16.00 9.07 -16.12
CA ARG A 469 -16.83 10.28 -16.30
C ARG A 469 -18.31 9.91 -16.25
N TYR A 470 -18.69 8.84 -16.94
CA TYR A 470 -20.02 8.23 -16.82
C TYR A 470 -20.27 7.72 -15.39
N GLN A 471 -19.25 7.14 -14.74
CA GLN A 471 -19.28 6.46 -13.44
C GLN A 471 -19.00 7.41 -12.27
N PHE A 472 -18.34 8.55 -12.44
CA PHE A 472 -18.44 9.64 -11.46
C PHE A 472 -19.81 10.30 -11.52
N GLY A 473 -20.40 10.40 -12.72
CA GLY A 473 -21.85 10.48 -12.86
C GLY A 473 -22.49 9.42 -11.97
N LYS A 474 -22.23 8.13 -12.28
CA LYS A 474 -22.61 6.85 -11.62
C LYS A 474 -22.07 6.56 -10.22
N ASP A 475 -21.63 7.60 -9.51
CA ASP A 475 -21.10 7.53 -8.13
C ASP A 475 -21.74 8.53 -7.18
N MET A 476 -22.54 9.44 -7.73
CA MET A 476 -23.21 10.48 -6.97
C MET A 476 -24.66 10.11 -6.53
N ARG A 477 -25.24 8.91 -6.80
CA ARG A 477 -26.70 8.57 -6.62
C ARG A 477 -27.10 8.97 -5.23
N MET A 478 -27.72 10.14 -5.24
CA MET A 478 -28.73 10.52 -4.31
C MET A 478 -29.74 9.39 -4.39
N THR A 479 -29.84 8.63 -3.31
CA THR A 479 -31.02 7.80 -3.07
C THR A 479 -32.26 8.69 -3.21
N LYS A 480 -33.42 8.11 -3.53
CA LYS A 480 -34.66 8.91 -3.77
C LYS A 480 -35.09 9.76 -2.57
N GLN A 481 -34.48 9.57 -1.39
CA GLN A 481 -34.67 10.37 -0.19
C GLN A 481 -33.79 11.63 -0.18
N GLU A 482 -32.49 11.54 -0.47
CA GLU A 482 -31.55 12.69 -0.48
C GLU A 482 -32.05 13.86 -1.36
N ILE A 483 -32.60 13.58 -2.54
CA ILE A 483 -33.15 14.60 -3.47
C ILE A 483 -34.27 15.41 -2.80
N LYS A 484 -35.08 14.77 -1.96
CA LYS A 484 -36.22 15.37 -1.28
C LYS A 484 -35.82 16.19 -0.04
N GLU A 485 -34.58 16.07 0.40
CA GLU A 485 -34.00 16.86 1.50
C GLU A 485 -33.21 18.07 0.96
N GLU A 486 -32.47 17.91 -0.14
CA GLU A 486 -31.76 19.00 -0.83
C GLU A 486 -32.73 20.15 -1.22
N PHE A 487 -33.91 19.81 -1.77
CA PHE A 487 -34.98 20.79 -2.05
C PHE A 487 -35.49 21.54 -0.81
N LYS A 488 -35.69 20.85 0.32
CA LYS A 488 -36.20 21.47 1.56
C LYS A 488 -35.23 22.48 2.15
N GLN A 489 -33.93 22.22 2.03
CA GLN A 489 -32.89 23.10 2.55
C GLN A 489 -32.77 24.40 1.73
N MET A 490 -33.03 24.37 0.42
CA MET A 490 -32.96 25.55 -0.45
C MET A 490 -34.13 26.53 -0.25
N GLU A 491 -35.37 26.05 -0.11
CA GLU A 491 -36.55 26.94 0.00
C GLU A 491 -36.91 27.31 1.45
N GLY A 492 -36.55 26.47 2.42
CA GLY A 492 -36.84 26.64 3.84
C GLY A 492 -38.29 26.30 4.22
N ASP A 493 -38.47 25.61 5.35
CA ASP A 493 -39.73 24.98 5.75
C ASP A 493 -40.93 25.98 5.80
N PRO A 494 -41.99 25.75 5.00
CA PRO A 494 -43.20 26.57 5.00
C PRO A 494 -43.88 26.71 6.38
N GLN A 495 -43.85 25.67 7.21
CA GLN A 495 -44.43 25.71 8.56
C GLN A 495 -43.66 26.64 9.50
N ILE A 496 -42.33 26.73 9.33
CA ILE A 496 -41.48 27.65 10.12
C ILE A 496 -41.73 29.10 9.69
N LYS A 497 -41.77 29.39 8.38
CA LYS A 497 -42.18 30.71 7.85
C LYS A 497 -43.58 31.12 8.36
N GLY A 498 -44.52 30.17 8.45
CA GLY A 498 -45.84 30.39 9.05
C GLY A 498 -45.78 30.76 10.54
N LYS A 499 -45.14 29.93 11.37
CA LYS A 499 -45.02 30.15 12.83
C LYS A 499 -44.33 31.47 13.18
N ILE A 500 -43.31 31.88 12.43
CA ILE A 500 -42.62 33.18 12.63
C ILE A 500 -43.61 34.34 12.44
N ARG A 501 -44.35 34.37 11.33
CA ARG A 501 -45.35 35.42 11.04
C ARG A 501 -46.48 35.45 12.09
N GLN A 502 -46.91 34.30 12.59
CA GLN A 502 -47.91 34.20 13.66
C GLN A 502 -47.40 34.83 14.97
N LYS A 503 -46.20 34.45 15.42
CA LYS A 503 -45.60 34.97 16.66
C LYS A 503 -45.31 36.48 16.59
N GLN A 504 -44.90 36.99 15.43
CA GLN A 504 -44.72 38.43 15.20
C GLN A 504 -46.02 39.22 15.39
N ARG A 505 -47.14 38.76 14.82
CA ARG A 505 -48.46 39.39 14.99
C ARG A 505 -48.93 39.40 16.44
N GLU A 506 -48.69 38.32 17.17
CA GLU A 506 -49.05 38.24 18.59
C GLU A 506 -48.27 39.24 19.45
N MET A 507 -46.95 39.36 19.24
CA MET A 507 -46.11 40.32 19.98
C MET A 507 -46.51 41.77 19.71
N ALA A 508 -46.86 42.12 18.46
CA ALA A 508 -47.37 43.44 18.12
C ALA A 508 -48.69 43.76 18.84
N SER A 509 -49.65 42.82 18.83
CA SER A 509 -50.93 43.01 19.52
C SER A 509 -50.80 43.10 21.04
N ARG A 510 -49.81 42.43 21.65
CA ARG A 510 -49.51 42.56 23.09
C ARG A 510 -49.00 43.97 23.42
N ARG A 511 -48.07 44.51 22.64
CA ARG A 511 -47.52 45.87 22.84
C ARG A 511 -48.59 46.96 22.74
N MET A 512 -49.44 46.90 21.72
CA MET A 512 -50.54 47.86 21.53
C MET A 512 -51.50 47.88 22.74
N MET A 513 -51.81 46.72 23.33
CA MET A 513 -52.67 46.65 24.51
C MET A 513 -52.01 47.23 25.78
N GLN A 514 -50.68 47.23 25.86
CA GLN A 514 -49.93 47.82 26.98
C GLN A 514 -49.94 49.36 26.96
N GLN A 515 -50.26 49.99 25.83
CA GLN A 515 -50.37 51.46 25.72
C GLN A 515 -51.78 52.00 26.00
N VAL A 516 -52.80 51.13 26.15
CA VAL A 516 -54.18 51.54 26.42
C VAL A 516 -54.37 52.21 27.81
N PRO A 517 -53.73 51.77 28.91
CA PRO A 517 -53.82 52.45 30.21
C PRO A 517 -53.30 53.89 30.18
N ASP A 518 -52.30 54.14 29.34
CA ASP A 518 -51.64 55.44 29.16
C ASP A 518 -52.44 56.44 28.30
N ALA A 519 -53.59 56.01 27.74
CA ALA A 519 -54.39 56.84 26.86
C ALA A 519 -55.18 57.92 27.64
N SER A 520 -55.24 59.13 27.06
CA SER A 520 -56.01 60.24 27.61
C SER A 520 -57.51 60.04 27.42
N VAL A 521 -57.92 59.36 26.33
CA VAL A 521 -59.32 59.02 26.00
C VAL A 521 -59.40 57.77 25.09
N VAL A 522 -60.48 57.00 25.21
CA VAL A 522 -60.86 55.99 24.19
C VAL A 522 -62.15 56.39 23.50
N ILE A 523 -62.09 56.60 22.18
CA ILE A 523 -63.25 56.94 21.34
C ILE A 523 -63.78 55.65 20.71
N THR A 524 -65.10 55.45 20.74
CA THR A 524 -65.72 54.19 20.35
C THR A 524 -66.87 54.33 19.35
N ASN A 525 -67.04 53.29 18.54
CA ASN A 525 -68.26 52.97 17.81
C ASN A 525 -68.80 51.65 18.40
N PRO A 526 -69.92 51.65 19.17
CA PRO A 526 -70.16 50.71 20.27
C PRO A 526 -69.92 49.23 19.99
N THR A 527 -70.38 48.75 18.84
CA THR A 527 -70.37 47.34 18.44
C THR A 527 -69.20 46.95 17.54
N HIS A 528 -68.39 47.89 17.06
CA HIS A 528 -67.44 47.61 15.97
C HIS A 528 -66.01 48.12 16.16
N ILE A 529 -65.78 49.34 16.70
CA ILE A 529 -64.47 50.00 16.69
C ILE A 529 -64.15 50.62 18.06
N ALA A 530 -62.88 50.56 18.47
CA ALA A 530 -62.32 51.40 19.53
C ALA A 530 -60.96 51.96 19.08
N VAL A 531 -60.72 53.24 19.36
CA VAL A 531 -59.44 53.94 19.15
C VAL A 531 -59.04 54.66 20.43
N ALA A 532 -57.80 54.49 20.88
CA ALA A 532 -57.26 55.06 22.10
C ALA A 532 -56.23 56.15 21.76
N LEU A 533 -56.43 57.35 22.28
CA LEU A 533 -55.60 58.52 21.99
C LEU A 533 -54.84 58.95 23.23
N LYS A 534 -53.53 59.14 23.09
CA LYS A 534 -52.66 59.72 24.12
C LYS A 534 -52.32 61.17 23.77
N TYR A 535 -52.43 62.05 24.74
CA TYR A 535 -52.07 63.47 24.63
C TYR A 535 -51.57 63.98 25.98
N GLU A 536 -50.33 64.48 26.00
CA GLU A 536 -49.69 65.05 27.19
C GLU A 536 -49.40 66.53 26.95
N SER A 537 -50.18 67.41 27.59
CA SER A 537 -50.06 68.86 27.48
C SER A 537 -48.63 69.34 27.75
N GLY A 538 -48.02 70.01 26.77
CA GLY A 538 -46.63 70.51 26.86
C GLY A 538 -45.54 69.50 26.46
N LYS A 539 -45.90 68.28 26.03
CA LYS A 539 -44.95 67.31 25.42
C LYS A 539 -45.29 66.92 23.99
N THR A 540 -46.58 66.75 23.67
CA THR A 540 -47.05 66.29 22.35
C THR A 540 -47.75 67.44 21.61
N ASN A 541 -47.30 67.74 20.39
CA ASN A 541 -47.90 68.79 19.55
C ASN A 541 -49.31 68.40 19.07
N ALA A 542 -49.53 67.11 18.79
CA ALA A 542 -50.83 66.55 18.49
C ALA A 542 -51.11 65.28 19.33
N PRO A 543 -52.37 64.86 19.47
CA PRO A 543 -52.70 63.56 20.06
C PRO A 543 -52.21 62.41 19.17
N ILE A 544 -51.72 61.34 19.79
CA ILE A 544 -51.14 60.15 19.15
C ILE A 544 -52.08 58.95 19.29
N LEU A 545 -52.25 58.17 18.22
CA LEU A 545 -53.10 56.97 18.20
C LEU A 545 -52.36 55.74 18.75
N VAL A 546 -52.45 55.51 20.07
CA VAL A 546 -51.71 54.45 20.77
C VAL A 546 -52.35 53.06 20.70
N ALA A 547 -53.65 52.96 20.39
CA ALA A 547 -54.28 51.69 20.04
C ALA A 547 -55.46 51.87 19.10
N LYS A 548 -55.64 50.96 18.14
CA LYS A 548 -56.84 50.88 17.29
C LYS A 548 -57.25 49.44 17.07
N GLY A 549 -58.56 49.16 17.08
CA GLY A 549 -59.06 47.80 16.95
C GLY A 549 -60.51 47.71 16.50
N THR A 550 -60.82 46.59 15.85
CA THR A 550 -62.17 46.18 15.46
C THR A 550 -62.60 44.91 16.19
N GLY A 551 -63.92 44.70 16.31
CA GLY A 551 -64.50 43.46 16.85
C GLY A 551 -63.95 43.07 18.22
N TYR A 552 -63.39 41.86 18.36
CA TYR A 552 -62.79 41.39 19.61
C TYR A 552 -61.65 42.27 20.13
N VAL A 553 -60.87 42.90 19.24
CA VAL A 553 -59.81 43.84 19.62
C VAL A 553 -60.42 45.12 20.20
N ALA A 554 -61.51 45.63 19.60
CA ALA A 554 -62.26 46.76 20.14
C ALA A 554 -62.87 46.47 21.53
N ILE A 555 -63.38 45.24 21.73
CA ILE A 555 -63.89 44.78 23.04
C ILE A 555 -62.76 44.79 24.08
N LYS A 556 -61.58 44.25 23.75
CA LYS A 556 -60.41 44.29 24.66
C LYS A 556 -59.91 45.70 24.96
N ILE A 557 -59.84 46.60 23.97
CA ILE A 557 -59.45 48.00 24.22
C ILE A 557 -60.43 48.66 25.20
N LYS A 558 -61.75 48.49 25.01
CA LYS A 558 -62.77 49.00 25.95
C LYS A 558 -62.66 48.39 27.35
N GLN A 559 -62.32 47.10 27.45
CA GLN A 559 -62.11 46.44 28.73
C GLN A 559 -60.88 47.02 29.45
N VAL A 560 -59.70 47.00 28.82
CA VAL A 560 -58.46 47.53 29.42
C VAL A 560 -58.61 49.01 29.79
N ALA A 561 -59.27 49.81 28.96
CA ALA A 561 -59.57 51.21 29.27
C ALA A 561 -60.44 51.36 30.53
N LYS A 562 -61.51 50.57 30.65
CA LYS A 562 -62.38 50.58 31.84
C LYS A 562 -61.63 50.12 33.10
N ASP A 563 -60.85 49.05 32.98
CA ASP A 563 -60.10 48.44 34.08
C ASP A 563 -58.98 49.37 34.61
N ASN A 564 -58.52 50.34 33.79
CA ASN A 564 -57.51 51.34 34.14
C ASN A 564 -58.08 52.77 34.30
N GLY A 565 -59.41 52.94 34.35
CA GLY A 565 -60.06 54.25 34.58
C GLY A 565 -59.93 55.27 33.43
N VAL A 566 -59.56 54.84 32.23
CA VAL A 566 -59.49 55.70 31.03
C VAL A 566 -60.90 56.05 30.56
N THR A 567 -61.17 57.33 30.34
CA THR A 567 -62.48 57.82 29.93
C THR A 567 -62.86 57.31 28.53
N ILE A 568 -63.98 56.60 28.44
CA ILE A 568 -64.53 56.09 27.19
C ILE A 568 -65.63 57.03 26.69
N ILE A 569 -65.55 57.48 25.44
CA ILE A 569 -66.53 58.36 24.79
C ILE A 569 -67.06 57.68 23.52
N GLU A 570 -68.36 57.83 23.27
CA GLU A 570 -69.00 57.34 22.03
C GLU A 570 -69.00 58.46 20.97
N ASN A 571 -68.33 58.23 19.84
CA ASN A 571 -68.41 59.11 18.66
C ASN A 571 -68.21 58.24 17.40
N LYS A 572 -69.32 57.76 16.84
CA LYS A 572 -69.31 56.77 15.73
C LYS A 572 -68.63 57.29 14.45
N PRO A 573 -68.82 58.56 14.02
CA PRO A 573 -68.08 59.13 12.89
C PRO A 573 -66.58 59.21 13.15
N LEU A 574 -66.16 59.82 14.27
CA LEU A 574 -64.73 60.06 14.54
C LEU A 574 -63.96 58.76 14.82
N ALA A 575 -64.57 57.80 15.53
CA ALA A 575 -63.94 56.49 15.75
C ALA A 575 -63.70 55.71 14.44
N ARG A 576 -64.60 55.83 13.44
CA ARG A 576 -64.38 55.28 12.09
C ARG A 576 -63.25 56.03 11.39
N LEU A 577 -63.36 57.36 11.30
CA LEU A 577 -62.41 58.20 10.60
C LEU A 577 -60.97 58.00 11.08
N ILE A 578 -60.75 57.99 12.41
CA ILE A 578 -59.43 57.73 13.01
C ILE A 578 -58.95 56.30 12.71
N TYR A 579 -59.82 55.29 12.83
CA TYR A 579 -59.45 53.90 12.57
C TYR A 579 -59.02 53.67 11.12
N ASP A 580 -59.70 54.29 10.15
CA ASP A 580 -59.47 54.12 8.72
C ASP A 580 -58.29 54.99 8.20
N LYS A 581 -58.06 56.18 8.77
CA LYS A 581 -57.09 57.17 8.23
C LYS A 581 -55.78 57.31 9.00
N VAL A 582 -55.70 56.89 10.27
CA VAL A 582 -54.53 57.14 11.13
C VAL A 582 -53.85 55.82 11.49
N GLU A 583 -52.54 55.71 11.33
CA GLU A 583 -51.79 54.52 11.72
C GLU A 583 -51.50 54.48 13.22
N LEU A 584 -51.03 53.33 13.71
CA LEU A 584 -50.63 53.20 15.12
C LEU A 584 -49.38 54.03 15.41
N ASP A 585 -49.26 54.50 16.64
CA ASP A 585 -48.15 55.31 17.16
C ASP A 585 -47.90 56.61 16.36
N SER A 586 -48.88 57.04 15.56
CA SER A 586 -48.84 58.23 14.70
C SER A 586 -49.65 59.40 15.29
N GLU A 587 -49.20 60.63 15.05
CA GLU A 587 -50.00 61.84 15.30
C GLU A 587 -51.23 61.89 14.39
N ILE A 588 -52.33 62.47 14.89
CA ILE A 588 -53.57 62.64 14.14
C ILE A 588 -53.41 63.72 13.05
N PRO A 589 -54.05 63.60 11.87
CA PRO A 589 -54.06 64.67 10.85
C PRO A 589 -54.79 65.94 11.30
N GLN A 590 -54.32 67.10 10.83
CA GLN A 590 -54.89 68.42 11.18
C GLN A 590 -56.41 68.53 10.92
N GLU A 591 -56.91 67.86 9.89
CA GLU A 591 -58.35 67.76 9.53
C GLU A 591 -59.24 67.31 10.71
N MET A 592 -58.68 66.56 11.66
CA MET A 592 -59.42 65.96 12.78
C MET A 592 -59.15 66.67 14.12
N TYR A 593 -58.25 67.65 14.16
CA TYR A 593 -57.84 68.33 15.39
C TYR A 593 -59.01 68.92 16.16
N GLN A 594 -59.95 69.60 15.49
CA GLN A 594 -61.10 70.22 16.15
C GLN A 594 -61.95 69.16 16.88
N ALA A 595 -62.37 68.10 16.18
CA ALA A 595 -63.23 67.06 16.74
C ALA A 595 -62.55 66.25 17.86
N VAL A 596 -61.23 66.10 17.81
CA VAL A 596 -60.46 65.45 18.88
C VAL A 596 -60.23 66.40 20.07
N ALA A 597 -59.96 67.69 19.82
CA ALA A 597 -59.79 68.70 20.87
C ALA A 597 -61.09 68.91 21.66
N GLU A 598 -62.26 68.91 21.00
CA GLU A 598 -63.57 68.93 21.67
C GLU A 598 -63.75 67.74 22.62
N ILE A 599 -63.38 66.53 22.20
CA ILE A 599 -63.41 65.33 23.05
C ILE A 599 -62.41 65.41 24.22
N LEU A 600 -61.16 65.83 23.96
CA LEU A 600 -60.15 65.98 25.02
C LEU A 600 -60.54 67.07 26.03
N ALA A 601 -61.11 68.18 25.58
CA ALA A 601 -61.66 69.22 26.44
C ALA A 601 -62.85 68.72 27.29
N LEU A 602 -63.68 67.83 26.73
CA LEU A 602 -64.76 67.18 27.49
C LEU A 602 -64.21 66.22 28.55
N VAL A 603 -63.17 65.43 28.25
CA VAL A 603 -62.48 64.60 29.27
C VAL A 603 -61.82 65.46 30.35
N LEU A 604 -61.18 66.58 29.99
CA LEU A 604 -60.57 67.50 30.96
C LEU A 604 -61.62 68.19 31.85
N LYS A 605 -62.83 68.46 31.34
CA LYS A 605 -63.97 68.90 32.17
C LYS A 605 -64.47 67.80 33.11
N LEU A 606 -64.52 66.54 32.66
CA LEU A 606 -64.93 65.39 33.47
C LEU A 606 -63.89 64.97 34.53
N LYS A 607 -62.60 65.25 34.31
CA LYS A 607 -61.50 64.94 35.25
C LYS A 607 -61.24 66.04 36.30
N LYS A 608 -61.87 67.21 36.20
CA LYS A 608 -61.84 68.21 37.28
C LYS A 608 -62.90 67.87 38.34
N PRO A 609 -62.55 67.71 39.63
CA PRO A 609 -63.55 67.81 40.69
C PRO A 609 -64.15 69.23 40.70
N LYS A 610 -65.34 69.36 41.30
CA LYS A 610 -65.94 70.66 41.64
C LYS A 610 -65.19 71.32 42.79
#